data_AF-A0A2M7FBW1-F1
#
_entry.id   AF-A0A2M7FBW1-F1
#
_cell.length_a   1.000
_cell.length_b   1.000
_cell.length_c   1.000
_cell.angle_alpha   90.00
_cell.angle_beta   90.00
_cell.angle_gamma   90.00
#
_symmetry.space_group_name_H-M   'P 1'
#
loop_
_entity.id
_entity.type
_entity.pdbx_description
1 polymer ?
#
loop_
_entity_poly.entity_id
_entity_poly.type
_entity_poly.pdbx_seq_one_letter_code
_entity_poly.pdbx_strand_id
1 'polypeptide(L)'
;MNVTKVRYDGTRVHIEWTTGDPDKPDVYSLGCRQAPKQEFIKSLATLTPSVINICELPKDYIVGMTVCGVSFSKSRGAMGATITALKTLNDSDVPLVLTTPHIPLAPGSETWAALDEVLRQSELYVNGERAQGAMF
;
A
#
# COMPACT_ATOMS: atom_id res chain seq x y z
N MET A 1 -4.58 4.30 -15.83
CA MET A 1 -3.68 3.25 -15.29
C MET A 1 -4.43 2.55 -14.17
N ASN A 2 -4.33 1.23 -14.03
CA ASN A 2 -4.98 0.52 -12.92
C ASN A 2 -3.90 -0.10 -12.04
N VAL A 3 -3.53 0.57 -10.94
CA VAL A 3 -2.55 0.04 -9.99
C VAL A 3 -3.13 -1.20 -9.31
N THR A 4 -2.40 -2.31 -9.40
CA THR A 4 -2.78 -3.61 -8.82
C THR A 4 -1.99 -3.91 -7.56
N LYS A 5 -0.80 -3.33 -7.41
CA LYS A 5 0.05 -3.57 -6.25
C LYS A 5 0.96 -2.39 -5.97
N VAL A 6 1.13 -2.11 -4.68
CA VAL A 6 2.05 -1.11 -4.17
C VAL A 6 2.80 -1.74 -3.00
N ARG A 7 4.13 -1.67 -3.00
CA ARG A 7 4.97 -2.07 -1.87
C ARG A 7 6.09 -1.07 -1.65
N TYR A 8 6.40 -0.84 -0.38
CA TYR A 8 7.54 -0.07 0.06
C TYR A 8 8.13 -0.72 1.31
N ASP A 9 9.40 -1.09 1.25
CA ASP A 9 10.12 -1.76 2.34
C ASP A 9 11.04 -0.81 3.14
N GLY A 10 10.94 0.50 2.90
CA GLY A 10 11.86 1.50 3.45
C GLY A 10 13.06 1.82 2.55
N THR A 11 13.34 0.98 1.56
CA THR A 11 14.48 1.15 0.65
C THR A 11 14.08 1.11 -0.82
N ARG A 12 13.10 0.29 -1.17
CA ARG A 12 12.65 0.05 -2.54
C ARG A 12 11.15 0.22 -2.63
N VAL A 13 10.73 0.99 -3.61
CA VAL A 13 9.34 1.08 -4.06
C VAL A 13 9.13 0.05 -5.16
N HIS A 14 8.05 -0.71 -5.07
CA HIS A 14 7.60 -1.64 -6.09
C HIS A 14 6.13 -1.41 -6.39
N ILE A 15 5.81 -1.03 -7.62
CA ILE A 15 4.45 -0.75 -8.06
C ILE A 15 4.15 -1.61 -9.29
N GLU A 16 3.02 -2.29 -9.28
CA GLU A 16 2.49 -3.02 -10.44
C GLU A 16 1.18 -2.38 -10.88
N TRP A 17 0.98 -2.27 -12.18
CA TRP A 17 -0.24 -1.74 -12.75
C TRP A 17 -0.59 -2.43 -14.06
N THR A 18 -1.84 -2.26 -14.47
CA THR A 18 -2.35 -2.74 -15.74
C THR A 18 -2.84 -1.61 -16.63
N THR A 19 -2.70 -1.77 -17.94
CA THR A 19 -3.31 -0.92 -18.97
C THR A 19 -3.86 -1.76 -20.11
N GLY A 20 -4.67 -1.15 -20.98
CA GLY A 20 -5.23 -1.83 -22.15
C GLY A 20 -6.58 -2.49 -21.85
N ASP A 21 -6.87 -3.55 -22.61
CA ASP A 21 -8.15 -4.26 -22.59
C ASP A 21 -8.39 -4.95 -21.23
N PRO A 22 -9.59 -4.84 -20.61
CA PRO A 22 -9.92 -5.53 -19.37
C PRO A 22 -9.78 -7.05 -19.40
N ASP A 23 -10.02 -7.68 -20.54
CA ASP A 23 -9.99 -9.14 -20.71
C ASP A 23 -8.56 -9.67 -20.96
N LYS A 24 -7.68 -8.81 -21.49
CA LYS A 24 -6.26 -9.10 -21.72
C LYS A 24 -5.40 -7.87 -21.40
N PRO A 25 -5.26 -7.52 -20.11
CA PRO A 25 -4.50 -6.34 -19.73
C PRO A 25 -3.00 -6.57 -19.89
N ASP A 26 -2.30 -5.57 -20.38
CA ASP A 26 -0.84 -5.51 -20.28
C ASP A 26 -0.46 -5.22 -18.82
N VAL A 27 0.46 -6.02 -18.28
CA VAL A 27 0.95 -5.90 -16.91
C VAL A 27 2.33 -5.25 -16.91
N TYR A 28 2.46 -4.17 -16.16
CA TYR A 28 3.72 -3.44 -15.98
C TYR A 28 4.13 -3.47 -14.52
N SER A 29 5.44 -3.45 -14.28
CA SER A 29 6.01 -3.37 -12.94
C SER A 29 7.17 -2.38 -12.91
N LEU A 30 7.20 -1.52 -11.90
CA LEU A 30 8.29 -0.61 -11.61
C LEU A 30 8.88 -0.98 -10.25
N GLY A 31 10.16 -1.35 -10.23
CA GLY A 31 10.93 -1.48 -9.01
C GLY A 31 12.02 -0.40 -8.97
N CYS A 32 12.01 0.49 -7.99
CA CYS A 32 12.93 1.61 -7.92
C CYS A 32 13.47 1.82 -6.49
N ARG A 33 14.76 2.16 -6.37
CA ARG A 33 15.43 2.48 -5.10
C ARG A 33 15.41 3.97 -4.77
N GLN A 34 14.89 4.81 -5.66
CA GLN A 34 14.74 6.23 -5.37
C GLN A 34 13.64 6.41 -4.32
N ALA A 35 13.92 7.16 -3.27
CA ALA A 35 12.96 7.37 -2.19
C ALA A 35 11.67 8.05 -2.74
N PRO A 36 10.49 7.58 -2.33
CA PRO A 36 9.24 8.27 -2.64
C PRO A 36 9.14 9.57 -1.84
N LYS A 37 8.21 10.45 -2.21
CA LYS A 37 7.93 11.66 -1.41
C LYS A 37 7.39 11.28 -0.02
N GLN A 38 7.49 12.18 0.94
CA GLN A 38 7.01 11.92 2.30
C GLN A 38 5.51 11.63 2.34
N GLU A 39 4.73 12.22 1.44
CA GLU A 39 3.28 12.03 1.32
C GLU A 39 2.93 10.58 0.99
N PHE A 40 3.72 9.91 0.16
CA PHE A 40 3.58 8.48 -0.15
C PHE A 40 3.82 7.63 1.10
N ILE A 41 4.86 7.93 1.87
CA ILE A 41 5.18 7.18 3.08
C ILE A 41 4.06 7.38 4.12
N LYS A 42 3.58 8.62 4.26
CA LYS A 42 2.46 8.96 5.14
C LYS A 42 1.18 8.25 4.73
N SER A 43 0.86 8.16 3.44
CA SER A 43 -0.36 7.50 2.97
C SER A 43 -0.38 6.00 3.26
N LEU A 44 0.78 5.32 3.23
CA LEU A 44 0.87 3.94 3.72
C LEU A 44 0.67 3.88 5.24
N ALA A 45 1.30 4.79 5.99
CA ALA A 45 1.20 4.81 7.45
C ALA A 45 -0.23 5.05 7.96
N THR A 46 -1.05 5.84 7.25
CA THR A 46 -2.46 6.07 7.61
C THR A 46 -3.35 4.83 7.50
N LEU A 47 -2.89 3.77 6.84
CA LEU A 47 -3.61 2.48 6.79
C LEU A 47 -3.43 1.64 8.06
N THR A 48 -2.50 1.99 8.95
CA THR A 48 -2.21 1.22 10.17
C THR A 48 -3.45 1.02 11.06
N PRO A 49 -4.27 2.04 11.37
CA PRO A 49 -5.50 1.85 12.14
C PRO A 49 -6.51 0.95 11.44
N SER A 50 -6.58 1.00 10.10
CA SER A 50 -7.45 0.12 9.32
C SER A 50 -7.06 -1.34 9.49
N VAL A 51 -5.76 -1.66 9.47
CA VAL A 51 -5.27 -3.04 9.71
C VAL A 51 -5.67 -3.54 11.11
N ILE A 52 -5.52 -2.70 12.15
CA ILE A 52 -5.91 -3.07 13.52
C ILE A 52 -7.39 -3.38 13.59
N ASN A 53 -8.23 -2.50 13.05
CA ASN A 53 -9.67 -2.63 13.12
C ASN A 53 -10.17 -3.85 12.32
N ILE A 54 -9.63 -4.05 11.10
CA ILE A 54 -10.05 -5.13 10.20
C ILE A 54 -9.62 -6.50 10.71
N CYS A 55 -8.42 -6.60 11.27
CA CYS A 55 -7.92 -7.85 11.85
C CYS A 55 -8.30 -8.03 13.32
N GLU A 56 -9.14 -7.14 13.88
CA GLU A 56 -9.58 -7.15 15.28
C GLU A 56 -8.42 -7.25 16.28
N LEU A 57 -7.31 -6.58 15.98
CA LEU A 57 -6.09 -6.65 16.78
C LEU A 57 -6.18 -5.74 18.02
N PRO A 58 -5.41 -6.05 19.07
CA PRO A 58 -5.23 -5.15 20.20
C PRO A 58 -4.75 -3.75 19.76
N LYS A 59 -5.31 -2.69 20.34
CA LYS A 59 -5.01 -1.30 19.91
C LYS A 59 -3.54 -0.91 20.12
N ASP A 60 -2.89 -1.49 21.11
CA ASP A 60 -1.46 -1.33 21.41
C ASP A 60 -0.56 -1.91 20.31
N TYR A 61 -1.08 -2.80 19.45
CA TYR A 61 -0.32 -3.29 18.29
C TYR A 61 0.03 -2.18 17.29
N ILE A 62 -0.61 -1.00 17.37
CA ILE A 62 -0.21 0.16 16.58
C ILE A 62 1.27 0.50 16.78
N VAL A 63 1.81 0.26 17.98
CA VAL A 63 3.21 0.53 18.31
C VAL A 63 4.10 -0.52 17.64
N GLY A 64 4.99 -0.06 16.75
CA GLY A 64 5.89 -0.94 16.00
C GLY A 64 5.21 -1.68 14.85
N MET A 65 3.99 -1.27 14.46
CA MET A 65 3.38 -1.73 13.21
C MET A 65 3.72 -0.77 12.07
N THR A 66 3.95 -1.32 10.88
CA THR A 66 4.24 -0.56 9.66
C THR A 66 3.58 -1.23 8.47
N VAL A 67 2.77 -0.47 7.72
CA VAL A 67 2.19 -0.95 6.46
C VAL A 67 3.24 -0.88 5.37
N CYS A 68 3.52 -2.02 4.73
CA CYS A 68 4.55 -2.14 3.69
C CYS A 68 3.96 -2.32 2.30
N GLY A 69 2.63 -2.50 2.18
CA GLY A 69 2.02 -2.56 0.86
C GLY A 69 0.53 -2.83 0.83
N VAL A 70 -0.01 -2.67 -0.37
CA VAL A 70 -1.42 -2.87 -0.70
C VAL A 70 -1.50 -3.64 -2.02
N SER A 71 -2.42 -4.59 -2.08
CA SER A 71 -2.77 -5.28 -3.33
C SER A 71 -4.24 -5.04 -3.64
N PHE A 72 -4.50 -4.48 -4.80
CA PHE A 72 -5.83 -4.18 -5.30
C PHE A 72 -6.28 -5.30 -6.24
N SER A 73 -7.51 -5.77 -6.05
CA SER A 73 -8.09 -6.81 -6.89
C SER A 73 -9.59 -6.64 -7.01
N LYS A 74 -10.13 -6.99 -8.17
CA LYS A 74 -11.56 -7.15 -8.37
C LYS A 74 -11.96 -8.55 -7.93
N SER A 75 -12.89 -8.63 -6.97
CA SER A 75 -13.48 -9.89 -6.55
C SER A 75 -15.01 -9.73 -6.56
N ARG A 76 -15.71 -10.68 -7.17
CA ARG A 76 -17.20 -10.71 -7.23
C ARG A 76 -17.83 -9.41 -7.75
N GLY A 77 -17.19 -8.74 -8.71
CA GLY A 77 -17.68 -7.50 -9.32
C GLY A 77 -17.40 -6.22 -8.53
N ALA A 78 -16.80 -6.30 -7.34
CA ALA A 78 -16.37 -5.15 -6.55
C ALA A 78 -14.84 -5.03 -6.55
N MET A 79 -14.34 -3.80 -6.63
CA MET A 79 -12.93 -3.53 -6.33
C MET A 79 -12.71 -3.70 -4.84
N GLY A 80 -11.60 -4.29 -4.44
CA GLY A 80 -11.18 -4.32 -3.05
C GLY A 80 -9.67 -4.38 -2.92
N ALA A 81 -9.20 -4.40 -1.68
CA ALA A 81 -7.79 -4.37 -1.37
C ALA A 81 -7.45 -5.30 -0.20
N THR A 82 -6.23 -5.83 -0.21
CA THR A 82 -5.59 -6.45 0.95
C THR A 82 -4.38 -5.61 1.34
N ILE A 83 -4.21 -5.35 2.63
CA ILE A 83 -3.13 -4.53 3.17
C ILE A 83 -2.12 -5.46 3.85
N THR A 84 -0.84 -5.31 3.53
CA THR A 84 0.26 -6.03 4.19
C THR A 84 0.92 -5.11 5.22
N ALA A 85 1.03 -5.58 6.45
CA ALA A 85 1.68 -4.89 7.55
C ALA A 85 2.74 -5.78 8.21
N LEU A 86 3.74 -5.12 8.79
CA LEU A 86 4.81 -5.71 9.57
C LEU A 86 4.66 -5.23 11.01
N LYS A 87 4.69 -6.15 11.98
CA LYS A 87 4.68 -5.83 13.41
C LYS A 87 5.97 -6.31 14.05
N THR A 88 6.71 -5.40 14.68
CA THR A 88 7.87 -5.79 15.49
C THR A 88 7.43 -6.63 16.69
N LEU A 89 8.17 -7.70 16.97
CA LEU A 89 7.97 -8.58 18.12
C LEU A 89 9.15 -8.42 19.08
N ASN A 90 8.93 -8.68 20.35
CA ASN A 90 9.97 -8.51 21.37
C ASN A 90 11.01 -9.64 21.35
N ASP A 91 10.57 -10.86 21.06
CA ASP A 91 11.39 -12.08 21.19
C ASP A 91 11.78 -12.69 19.83
N SER A 92 11.47 -12.01 18.72
CA SER A 92 11.78 -12.48 17.37
C SER A 92 12.57 -11.42 16.61
N ASP A 93 13.67 -11.85 15.99
CA ASP A 93 14.54 -11.00 15.16
C ASP A 93 13.89 -10.61 13.82
N VAL A 94 12.78 -11.27 13.47
CA VAL A 94 11.98 -10.97 12.28
C VAL A 94 10.59 -10.45 12.65
N PRO A 95 10.04 -9.46 11.92
CA PRO A 95 8.71 -8.95 12.20
C PRO A 95 7.63 -9.98 11.85
N LEU A 96 6.53 -9.94 12.58
CA LEU A 96 5.31 -10.64 12.20
C LEU A 96 4.72 -9.99 10.95
N VAL A 97 4.48 -10.79 9.92
CA VAL A 97 3.84 -10.35 8.68
C VAL A 97 2.33 -10.62 8.77
N LEU A 98 1.54 -9.56 8.70
CA LEU A 98 0.08 -9.63 8.70
C LEU A 98 -0.45 -9.19 7.33
N THR A 99 -1.45 -9.90 6.83
CA THR A 99 -2.20 -9.47 5.64
C THR A 99 -3.67 -9.47 5.98
N THR A 100 -4.34 -8.34 5.74
CA THR A 100 -5.78 -8.24 6.01
C THR A 100 -6.57 -9.16 5.07
N PRO A 101 -7.78 -9.59 5.47
CA PRO A 101 -8.77 -10.07 4.53
C PRO A 101 -8.98 -9.08 3.36
N HIS A 102 -9.60 -9.57 2.28
CA HIS A 102 -10.00 -8.72 1.16
C HIS A 102 -11.09 -7.74 1.61
N ILE A 103 -10.78 -6.44 1.55
CA ILE A 103 -11.67 -5.37 1.96
C ILE A 103 -12.35 -4.81 0.72
N PRO A 104 -13.68 -4.86 0.60
CA PRO A 104 -14.40 -4.18 -0.46
C PRO A 104 -14.16 -2.66 -0.36
N LEU A 105 -13.80 -2.02 -1.47
CA LEU A 105 -13.69 -0.57 -1.55
C LEU A 105 -15.10 0.04 -1.62
N ALA A 106 -15.69 0.26 -0.45
CA ALA A 106 -16.95 1.00 -0.32
C ALA A 106 -16.66 2.52 -0.24
N PRO A 107 -17.18 3.34 -1.17
CA PRO A 107 -17.02 4.79 -1.12
C PRO A 107 -17.51 5.38 0.20
N GLY A 108 -16.77 6.35 0.75
CA GLY A 108 -17.14 7.06 1.97
C GLY A 108 -16.65 6.45 3.29
N SER A 109 -15.95 5.31 3.26
CA SER A 109 -15.23 4.80 4.44
C SER A 109 -13.86 5.48 4.62
N GLU A 110 -13.39 5.60 5.87
CA GLU A 110 -12.04 6.14 6.15
C GLU A 110 -10.94 5.29 5.49
N THR A 111 -11.11 3.97 5.47
CA THR A 111 -10.19 3.04 4.80
C THR A 111 -10.16 3.28 3.29
N TRP A 112 -11.31 3.57 2.67
CA TRP A 112 -11.35 3.91 1.25
C TRP A 112 -10.56 5.18 0.95
N ALA A 113 -10.73 6.25 1.74
CA ALA A 113 -10.01 7.50 1.53
C ALA A 113 -8.48 7.32 1.68
N ALA A 114 -8.04 6.51 2.65
CA ALA A 114 -6.63 6.19 2.82
C ALA A 114 -6.07 5.36 1.65
N LEU A 115 -6.84 4.39 1.14
CA LEU A 115 -6.45 3.59 -0.03
C LEU A 115 -6.41 4.42 -1.31
N ASP A 116 -7.33 5.35 -1.49
CA ASP A 116 -7.37 6.29 -2.62
C ASP A 116 -6.13 7.20 -2.63
N GLU A 117 -5.71 7.70 -1.47
CA GLU A 117 -4.48 8.48 -1.36
C GLU A 117 -3.22 7.64 -1.68
N VAL A 118 -3.19 6.35 -1.31
CA VAL A 118 -2.10 5.44 -1.72
C VAL A 118 -2.07 5.24 -3.24
N LEU A 119 -3.23 5.10 -3.88
CA LEU A 119 -3.33 5.02 -5.33
C LEU A 119 -2.75 6.30 -5.95
N ARG A 120 -3.26 7.46 -5.54
CA ARG A 120 -2.83 8.77 -6.06
C ARG A 120 -1.31 8.97 -5.94
N GLN A 121 -0.73 8.69 -4.78
CA GLN A 121 0.72 8.80 -4.56
C GLN A 121 1.52 7.82 -5.42
N SER A 122 0.98 6.63 -5.68
CA SER A 122 1.60 5.65 -6.56
C SER A 122 1.62 6.11 -8.01
N GLU A 123 0.55 6.75 -8.49
CA GLU A 123 0.53 7.32 -9.83
C GLU A 123 1.55 8.44 -10.01
N LEU A 124 1.63 9.35 -9.03
CA LEU A 124 2.64 10.41 -9.01
C LEU A 124 4.06 9.83 -9.08
N TYR A 125 4.34 8.80 -8.28
CA TYR A 125 5.67 8.16 -8.27
C TYR A 125 6.02 7.49 -9.61
N VAL A 126 5.06 6.82 -10.25
CA VAL A 126 5.22 6.22 -11.59
C VAL A 126 5.48 7.31 -12.63
N ASN A 127 4.80 8.45 -12.52
CA ASN A 127 4.98 9.62 -13.39
C ASN A 127 6.27 10.42 -13.12
N GLY A 128 7.11 9.97 -12.19
CA GLY A 128 8.43 10.56 -11.93
C GLY A 128 8.43 11.66 -10.86
N GLU A 129 7.29 11.92 -10.22
CA GLU A 129 7.20 12.81 -9.07
C GLU A 129 7.70 12.12 -7.80
N ARG A 130 9.03 11.99 -7.70
CA ARG A 130 9.73 11.38 -6.58
C ARG A 130 10.24 12.45 -5.62
N ALA A 131 10.84 12.03 -4.50
CA ALA A 131 11.61 12.98 -3.71
C ALA A 131 12.71 13.56 -4.62
N GLN A 132 12.66 14.87 -4.90
CA GLN A 132 13.78 15.52 -5.57
C GLN A 132 14.98 15.37 -4.65
N GLY A 133 16.05 14.75 -5.15
CA GLY A 133 17.33 14.82 -4.46
C GLY A 133 17.64 16.31 -4.28
N ALA A 134 17.97 16.71 -3.05
CA ALA A 134 18.62 18.00 -2.86
C ALA A 134 19.82 18.02 -3.81
N MET A 135 19.79 18.92 -4.81
CA MET A 135 21.03 19.29 -5.51
C MET A 135 21.90 19.92 -4.42
N PHE A 136 22.88 19.15 -3.94
CA PHE A 136 24.03 19.68 -3.24
C PHE A 136 24.99 20.28 -4.27
#